data_AF-A0A0Q6WCT8-F1
#
_entry.id   AF-A0A0Q6WCT8-F1
#
_cell.length_a   1.000
_cell.length_b   1.000
_cell.length_c   1.000
_cell.angle_alpha   90.00
_cell.angle_beta   90.00
_cell.angle_gamma   90.00
#
_symmetry.space_group_name_H-M   'P 1'
#
loop_
_entity.id
_entity.type
_entity.pdbx_description
1 polymer ?
#
loop_
_entity_poly.entity_id
_entity_poly.type
_entity_poly.pdbx_seq_one_letter_code
_entity_poly.pdbx_strand_id
1 'polypeptide(L)'
;MPGLFDSYTLKGVTLRNRIAASPMCQYMAREGLVTDWHLPHYASLARGGAGLVMVEATAVSPEGRITPGDLGLWSDAHVRGLAAVARAITGAAAVPGIQLGHAGRKAGCACRGSI
;
A
#
# COMPACT_ATOMS: atom_id res chain seq x y z
N MET A 1 -21.34 23.70 2.11
CA MET A 1 -19.90 23.71 2.43
C MET A 1 -19.44 22.26 2.49
N PRO A 2 -18.34 21.85 1.83
CA PRO A 2 -17.90 20.45 1.84
C PRO A 2 -17.34 20.06 3.22
N GLY A 3 -17.81 18.94 3.76
CA GLY A 3 -17.38 18.34 5.02
C GLY A 3 -16.41 17.17 4.83
N LEU A 4 -15.68 16.84 5.90
CA LEU A 4 -14.71 15.74 5.92
C LEU A 4 -15.36 14.36 5.68
N PHE A 5 -16.58 14.16 6.19
CA PHE A 5 -17.31 12.89 6.08
C PHE A 5 -18.23 12.82 4.86
N ASP A 6 -18.23 13.84 4.01
CA ASP A 6 -18.98 13.78 2.75
C ASP A 6 -18.32 12.80 1.79
N SER A 7 -19.13 12.07 1.03
CA SER A 7 -18.63 11.24 -0.06
C SER A 7 -17.89 12.07 -1.12
N TYR A 8 -16.93 11.45 -1.79
CA TYR A 8 -16.17 12.08 -2.87
C TYR A 8 -16.04 11.11 -4.04
N THR A 9 -16.55 11.50 -5.21
CA THR A 9 -16.44 10.70 -6.45
C THR A 9 -15.39 11.31 -7.36
N LEU A 10 -14.48 10.48 -7.83
CA LEU A 10 -13.51 10.82 -8.88
C LEU A 10 -13.56 9.75 -9.96
N LYS A 11 -13.85 10.15 -11.19
CA LYS A 11 -14.13 9.23 -12.31
C LYS A 11 -15.25 8.25 -11.90
N GLY A 12 -15.03 6.94 -12.04
CA GLY A 12 -15.99 5.90 -11.66
C GLY A 12 -15.85 5.38 -10.22
N VAL A 13 -15.07 6.04 -9.37
CA VAL A 13 -14.76 5.58 -8.02
C VAL A 13 -15.29 6.56 -6.98
N THR A 14 -16.02 6.04 -5.99
CA THR A 14 -16.59 6.83 -4.89
C THR A 14 -15.95 6.45 -3.57
N LEU A 15 -15.40 7.43 -2.86
CA LEU A 15 -14.93 7.33 -1.49
C LEU A 15 -16.08 7.63 -0.53
N ARG A 16 -16.23 6.84 0.53
CA ARG A 16 -17.26 7.05 1.58
C ARG A 16 -17.06 8.33 2.40
N ASN A 17 -15.86 8.89 2.41
CA ASN A 17 -15.50 10.16 3.05
C ASN A 17 -14.19 10.69 2.42
N ARG A 18 -13.76 11.88 2.85
CA ARG A 18 -12.56 12.55 2.33
C ARG A 18 -11.28 12.22 3.11
N ILE A 19 -11.28 11.14 3.90
CA ILE A 19 -10.11 10.68 4.66
C ILE A 19 -9.35 9.66 3.81
N ALA A 20 -8.06 9.93 3.55
CA ALA A 20 -7.17 9.02 2.84
C ALA A 20 -6.00 8.62 3.74
N ALA A 21 -5.76 7.32 3.89
CA ALA A 21 -4.51 6.83 4.47
C ALA A 21 -3.41 6.93 3.39
N SER A 22 -2.38 7.71 3.68
CA SER A 22 -1.24 7.92 2.78
C SER A 22 -0.41 6.64 2.61
N PRO A 23 0.35 6.51 1.50
CA PRO A 23 1.29 5.42 1.34
C PRO A 23 2.43 5.59 2.36
N MET A 24 2.56 4.63 3.28
CA MET A 24 3.58 4.65 4.34
C MET A 24 4.35 3.33 4.31
N CYS A 25 5.63 3.38 3.92
CA CYS A 25 6.46 2.18 3.83
C CYS A 25 6.55 1.47 5.18
N GLN A 26 6.32 0.16 5.15
CA GLN A 26 6.37 -0.73 6.30
C GLN A 26 7.76 -1.36 6.44
N TYR A 27 8.48 -1.54 5.33
CA TYR A 27 9.81 -2.17 5.30
C TYR A 27 9.81 -3.63 5.81
N MET A 28 8.67 -4.33 5.67
CA MET A 28 8.44 -5.68 6.20
C MET A 28 8.27 -6.75 5.11
N ALA A 29 8.48 -6.39 3.84
CA ALA A 29 8.44 -7.33 2.72
C ALA A 29 9.67 -8.24 2.73
N ARG A 30 9.54 -9.41 2.10
CA ARG A 30 10.67 -10.31 1.82
C ARG A 30 10.73 -10.52 0.31
N GLU A 31 11.84 -10.12 -0.30
CA GLU A 31 12.00 -10.16 -1.77
C GLU A 31 10.89 -9.43 -2.54
N GLY A 32 10.35 -8.34 -1.97
CA GLY A 32 9.21 -7.61 -2.55
C GLY A 32 7.84 -8.22 -2.24
N LEU A 33 7.78 -9.42 -1.65
CA LEU A 33 6.53 -10.12 -1.39
C LEU A 33 5.86 -9.63 -0.11
N VAL A 34 4.53 -9.57 -0.18
CA VAL A 34 3.67 -9.39 0.99
C VAL A 34 3.93 -10.50 2.00
N THR A 35 4.20 -10.10 3.24
CA THR A 35 4.29 -10.96 4.43
C THR A 35 3.06 -10.80 5.32
N ASP A 36 2.97 -11.63 6.36
CA ASP A 36 1.90 -11.61 7.38
C ASP A 36 1.76 -10.29 8.14
N TRP A 37 2.70 -9.37 7.98
CA TRP A 37 2.61 -8.00 8.50
C TRP A 37 1.56 -7.15 7.76
N HIS A 38 1.54 -7.22 6.43
CA HIS A 38 0.85 -6.21 5.62
C HIS A 38 -0.67 -6.39 5.65
N LEU A 39 -1.15 -7.64 5.67
CA LEU A 39 -2.58 -7.93 5.67
C LEU A 39 -3.31 -7.33 6.89
N PRO A 40 -2.91 -7.61 8.15
CA PRO A 40 -3.54 -6.99 9.31
C PRO A 40 -3.31 -5.48 9.35
N HIS A 41 -2.16 -4.98 8.89
CA HIS A 41 -1.87 -3.54 8.83
C HIS A 41 -2.88 -2.79 7.95
N TYR A 42 -2.99 -3.16 6.67
CA TYR A 42 -3.90 -2.48 5.73
C TYR A 42 -5.37 -2.74 6.06
N ALA A 43 -5.72 -3.93 6.55
CA ALA A 43 -7.08 -4.21 7.00
C ALA A 43 -7.48 -3.36 8.21
N SER A 44 -6.54 -3.07 9.12
CA SER A 44 -6.78 -2.18 10.27
C SER A 44 -7.06 -0.74 9.80
N LEU A 45 -6.24 -0.21 8.89
CA LEU A 45 -6.46 1.13 8.31
C LEU A 45 -7.82 1.23 7.61
N ALA A 46 -8.20 0.20 6.86
CA ALA A 46 -9.48 0.17 6.16
C ALA A 46 -10.67 0.09 7.13
N ARG A 47 -10.59 -0.72 8.20
CA ARG A 47 -11.61 -0.80 9.26
C ARG A 47 -11.69 0.47 10.10
N GLY A 48 -10.61 1.25 10.18
CA GLY A 48 -10.57 2.54 10.87
C GLY A 48 -11.45 3.64 10.26
N GLY A 49 -12.05 3.40 9.09
CA GLY A 49 -13.04 4.31 8.50
C GLY A 49 -12.53 5.19 7.36
N ALA A 50 -11.25 5.10 6.97
CA ALA A 50 -10.71 5.87 5.83
C ALA A 50 -11.43 5.54 4.52
N GLY A 51 -11.77 6.54 3.70
CA GLY A 51 -12.42 6.34 2.40
C GLY A 51 -11.51 5.72 1.35
N LEU A 52 -10.21 6.06 1.42
CA LEU A 52 -9.15 5.52 0.57
C LEU A 52 -8.02 4.99 1.45
N VAL A 53 -7.51 3.81 1.14
CA VAL A 53 -6.27 3.28 1.73
C VAL A 53 -5.26 3.06 0.63
N MET A 54 -4.18 3.85 0.64
CA MET A 54 -3.09 3.72 -0.32
C MET A 54 -2.04 2.74 0.22
N VAL A 55 -1.84 1.62 -0.46
CA VAL A 55 -0.71 0.71 -0.21
C VAL A 55 0.60 1.47 -0.45
N GLU A 56 1.59 1.21 0.38
CA GLU A 56 2.91 1.84 0.38
C GLU A 56 3.62 1.82 -0.98
N ALA A 57 4.69 2.60 -1.08
CA ALA A 57 5.54 2.63 -2.26
C ALA A 57 5.99 1.20 -2.64
N THR A 58 5.41 0.70 -3.73
CA THR A 58 5.61 -0.65 -4.24
C THR A 58 6.52 -0.55 -5.45
N ALA A 59 7.70 -1.15 -5.35
CA ALA A 59 8.74 -1.03 -6.34
C ALA A 59 8.36 -1.71 -7.66
N VAL A 60 8.58 -1.00 -8.77
CA VAL A 60 8.32 -1.51 -10.14
C VAL A 60 9.44 -2.41 -10.66
N SER A 61 10.60 -2.42 -10.00
CA SER A 61 11.74 -3.29 -10.28
C SER A 61 12.55 -3.55 -8.99
N PRO A 62 13.34 -4.64 -8.91
CA PRO A 62 14.10 -4.98 -7.70
C PRO A 62 15.05 -3.89 -7.22
N GLU A 63 15.74 -3.22 -8.15
CA GLU A 63 16.67 -2.11 -7.92
C GLU A 63 15.96 -0.78 -7.61
N GLY A 64 14.65 -0.71 -7.85
CA GLY A 64 13.80 0.43 -7.53
C GLY A 64 13.38 0.52 -6.07
N ARG A 65 13.71 -0.48 -5.25
CA ARG A 65 13.38 -0.49 -3.82
C ARG A 65 14.21 0.51 -3.03
N ILE A 66 13.59 1.23 -2.09
CA ILE A 66 14.28 2.09 -1.12
C ILE A 66 15.13 1.20 -0.21
N THR A 67 14.52 0.18 0.39
CA THR A 67 15.19 -0.81 1.25
C THR A 67 14.91 -2.25 0.78
N PRO A 68 15.69 -3.26 1.21
CA PRO A 68 15.38 -4.66 0.92
C PRO A 68 13.98 -5.11 1.38
N GLY A 69 13.40 -4.43 2.38
CA GLY A 69 12.07 -4.70 2.95
C GLY A 69 10.90 -4.01 2.26
N ASP A 70 11.12 -3.31 1.15
CA ASP A 70 10.05 -2.67 0.38
C ASP A 70 9.21 -3.70 -0.40
N LEU A 71 7.91 -3.45 -0.53
CA LEU A 71 7.03 -4.21 -1.41
C LEU A 71 7.43 -4.04 -2.88
N GLY A 72 7.11 -5.06 -3.68
CA GLY A 72 7.38 -5.14 -5.11
C GLY A 72 6.15 -5.49 -5.94
N LEU A 73 6.15 -5.08 -7.20
CA LEU A 73 5.19 -5.49 -8.22
C LEU A 73 5.86 -5.56 -9.61
N TRP A 74 6.98 -6.29 -9.69
CA TRP A 74 7.74 -6.49 -10.93
C TRP A 74 7.58 -7.90 -11.53
N SER A 75 6.80 -8.77 -10.88
CA SER A 75 6.52 -10.13 -11.33
C SER A 75 5.17 -10.63 -10.83
N ASP A 76 4.61 -11.63 -11.51
CA ASP A 76 3.32 -12.24 -11.16
C ASP A 76 3.29 -12.88 -9.77
N ALA A 77 4.47 -13.23 -9.22
CA ALA A 77 4.58 -13.75 -7.85
C ALA A 77 4.06 -12.75 -6.80
N HIS A 78 4.16 -11.45 -7.06
CA HIS A 78 3.69 -10.38 -6.17
C HIS A 78 2.17 -10.22 -6.16
N VAL A 79 1.51 -10.58 -7.27
CA VAL A 79 0.09 -10.30 -7.52
C VAL A 79 -0.79 -10.97 -6.47
N ARG A 80 -0.50 -12.22 -6.11
CA ARG A 80 -1.33 -12.99 -5.16
C ARG A 80 -1.45 -12.29 -3.81
N GLY A 81 -0.32 -11.84 -3.27
CA GLY A 81 -0.26 -11.17 -1.96
C GLY A 81 -0.93 -9.80 -1.99
N LEU A 82 -0.63 -8.98 -3.00
CA LEU A 82 -1.24 -7.65 -3.16
C LEU A 82 -2.74 -7.73 -3.44
N ALA A 83 -3.20 -8.73 -4.17
CA ALA A 83 -4.62 -8.98 -4.37
C ALA A 83 -5.35 -9.34 -3.06
N ALA A 84 -4.68 -10.06 -2.14
CA ALA A 84 -5.24 -10.32 -0.82
C ALA A 84 -5.39 -9.04 0.00
N VAL A 85 -4.38 -8.14 -0.05
CA VAL A 85 -4.44 -6.81 0.57
C VAL A 85 -5.58 -5.98 -0.02
N ALA A 86 -5.70 -5.90 -1.35
CA ALA A 86 -6.76 -5.15 -2.01
C ALA A 86 -8.17 -5.67 -1.64
N ARG A 87 -8.34 -7.00 -1.57
CA ARG A 87 -9.59 -7.62 -1.12
C ARG A 87 -9.91 -7.28 0.34
N ALA A 88 -8.91 -7.30 1.23
CA ALA A 88 -9.12 -6.96 2.63
C ALA A 88 -9.56 -5.50 2.83
N ILE A 89 -8.96 -4.57 2.07
CA ILE A 89 -9.36 -3.15 2.08
C ILE A 89 -10.80 -2.99 1.56
N THR A 90 -11.10 -3.61 0.42
CA THR A 90 -12.44 -3.55 -0.20
C THR A 90 -13.51 -4.16 0.71
N GLY A 91 -13.20 -5.28 1.38
CA GLY A 91 -14.10 -5.94 2.33
C GLY A 91 -14.43 -5.10 3.56
N ALA A 92 -13.64 -4.07 3.87
CA ALA A 92 -13.90 -3.09 4.92
C ALA A 92 -14.53 -1.79 4.36
N ALA A 93 -15.10 -1.82 3.14
CA ALA A 93 -15.76 -0.71 2.46
C ALA A 93 -14.88 0.53 2.21
N ALA A 94 -13.56 0.36 2.16
CA ALA A 94 -12.61 1.37 1.73
C ALA A 94 -12.16 1.08 0.30
N VAL A 95 -11.76 2.12 -0.44
CA VAL A 95 -11.18 1.94 -1.77
C VAL A 95 -9.70 1.57 -1.64
N PRO A 96 -9.23 0.46 -2.24
CA PRO A 96 -7.80 0.15 -2.31
C PRO A 96 -7.11 0.99 -3.39
N GLY A 97 -6.04 1.68 -3.01
CA GLY A 97 -5.08 2.29 -3.92
C GLY A 97 -3.69 1.70 -3.73
N ILE A 98 -2.78 1.93 -4.68
CA ILE A 98 -1.37 1.52 -4.58
C ILE A 98 -0.48 2.62 -5.16
N GLN A 99 0.61 2.93 -4.46
CA GLN A 99 1.64 3.83 -4.99
C GLN A 99 2.74 3.01 -5.67
N LEU A 100 2.81 3.07 -7.00
CA LEU A 100 3.96 2.52 -7.73
C LEU A 100 5.15 3.48 -7.62
N GLY A 101 6.34 2.93 -7.36
CA GLY A 101 7.54 3.75 -7.13
C GLY A 101 8.82 3.14 -7.66
N HIS A 102 9.82 4.02 -7.85
CA HIS A 102 11.22 3.66 -8.06
C HIS A 102 12.09 4.67 -7.32
N ALA A 103 12.88 4.22 -6.35
CA ALA A 103 13.66 5.10 -5.46
C ALA A 103 14.84 5.80 -6.16
N GLY A 104 15.26 5.28 -7.32
CA GLY A 104 16.33 5.87 -8.13
C GLY A 104 17.63 5.92 -7.33
N ARG A 105 18.30 7.07 -7.30
CA ARG A 105 19.54 7.24 -6.52
C ARG A 105 19.38 7.07 -5.00
N LYS A 106 18.15 7.04 -4.48
CA LYS A 106 17.86 6.79 -3.06
C LYS A 106 17.59 5.30 -2.78
N ALA A 107 17.70 4.45 -3.79
CA ALA A 107 17.58 3.01 -3.64
C ALA A 107 18.76 2.40 -2.87
N GLY A 108 18.57 1.20 -2.34
CA GLY A 108 19.63 0.44 -1.68
C GLY A 108 20.03 0.96 -0.30
N CYS A 109 19.17 1.74 0.35
CA CYS A 109 19.36 2.11 1.76
C CYS A 109 19.25 0.85 2.63
N ALA A 110 20.30 0.53 3.36
CA ALA A 110 20.28 -0.55 4.33
C ALA A 110 19.47 -0.13 5.57
N CYS A 111 18.47 -0.91 5.96
CA CYS A 111 18.12 -1.01 7.37
C CYS A 111 19.32 -1.65 8.07
N ARG A 112 20.09 -0.90 8.87
CA ARG A 112 21.11 -1.49 9.75
C ARG A 112 20.40 -2.45 10.72
N GLY A 113 20.45 -3.76 10.49
CA GLY A 113 19.77 -4.69 11.40
C GLY A 113 19.66 -6.17 11.02
N SER A 114 20.33 -6.66 9.96
CA SER A 114 20.37 -8.11 9.72
C SER A 114 21.71 -8.51 9.09
N ILE A 115 22.65 -8.83 9.98
CA ILE A 115 23.73 -9.80 9.77
C ILE A 115 23.17 -11.13 10.31
#